data_AF-A0A8S8Z142-F1
#
_entry.id   AF-A0A8S8Z142-F1
#
_cell.length_a   1.000
_cell.length_b   1.000
_cell.length_c   1.000
_cell.angle_alpha   90.00
_cell.angle_beta   90.00
_cell.angle_gamma   90.00
#
_symmetry.space_group_name_H-M   'P 1'
#
loop_
_entity.id
_entity.type
_entity.pdbx_description
1 polymer ?
#
loop_
_entity_poly.entity_id
_entity_poly.type
_entity_poly.pdbx_seq_one_letter_code
_entity_poly.pdbx_strand_id
1 'polypeptide(L)' 'MYVTINRLEGASNALKLEEVNLYQLTDVLEITKILFQEKLVSKEILDKINNQISQN' A
#
# COMPACT_ATOMS: atom_id res chain seq x y z
N MET A 1 15.77 -3.60 2.76
CA MET A 1 15.26 -3.17 1.44
C MET A 1 14.48 -1.88 1.61
N TYR A 2 14.62 -0.93 0.69
CA TYR A 2 13.87 0.33 0.70
C TYR A 2 12.95 0.38 -0.52
N VAL A 3 11.69 0.77 -0.32
CA VAL A 3 10.70 0.96 -1.38
C VAL A 3 9.96 2.28 -1.19
N THR A 4 9.53 2.89 -2.30
CA THR A 4 8.71 4.10 -2.23
C THR A 4 7.29 3.78 -1.77
N ILE A 5 6.67 2.73 -2.33
CA ILE A 5 5.28 2.35 -2.03
C ILE A 5 5.24 0.86 -1.70
N ASN A 6 4.69 0.52 -0.53
CA ASN A 6 4.31 -0.85 -0.21
C ASN A 6 2.84 -1.11 -0.57
N ARG A 7 2.58 -2.16 -1.34
CA ARG A 7 1.21 -2.55 -1.74
C ARG A 7 0.45 -3.31 -0.67
N LEU A 8 1.09 -3.65 0.45
CA LEU A 8 0.53 -4.45 1.54
C LEU A 8 0.12 -5.88 1.12
N GLU A 9 0.78 -6.43 0.10
CA GLU A 9 0.51 -7.77 -0.45
C GLU A 9 1.55 -8.81 0.05
N GLY A 10 1.85 -8.80 1.36
CA GLY A 10 2.71 -9.81 1.98
C GLY A 10 4.22 -9.67 1.74
N ALA A 11 4.68 -8.67 0.99
CA ALA A 11 6.11 -8.44 0.73
C ALA A 11 6.95 -8.30 2.02
N SER A 12 6.42 -7.64 3.05
CA SER A 12 7.08 -7.51 4.35
C SER A 12 7.29 -8.88 5.02
N ASN A 13 6.29 -9.76 4.95
CA ASN A 13 6.37 -11.10 5.52
C ASN A 13 7.37 -11.97 4.76
N ALA A 14 7.35 -11.94 3.42
CA ALA A 14 8.29 -12.68 2.59
C ALA A 14 9.74 -12.27 2.86
N LEU A 15 10.01 -10.95 2.95
CA LEU A 15 11.35 -10.46 3.25
C LEU A 15 11.81 -10.78 4.66
N LYS A 16 10.89 -10.79 5.63
CA LYS A 16 11.19 -11.15 7.02
C LYS A 16 11.63 -12.62 7.16
N LEU A 17 11.10 -13.53 6.33
CA LEU A 17 11.55 -14.93 6.29
C LEU A 17 13.03 -15.06 5.87
N GLU A 18 13.51 -14.11 5.06
CA GLU A 18 14.90 -14.02 4.62
C GLU A 18 15.74 -13.10 5.51
N GLU A 19 15.25 -12.76 6.71
CA GLU A 19 15.90 -11.84 7.67
C GLU A 19 16.14 -10.42 7.11
N VAL A 20 15.41 -10.04 6.05
CA VAL A 20 15.50 -8.72 5.43
C VAL A 20 14.40 -7.80 5.95
N ASN A 21 14.79 -6.67 6.53
CA ASN A 21 13.85 -5.62 6.91
C ASN A 21 13.38 -4.82 5.68
N LEU A 22 12.06 -4.63 5.56
CA LEU A 22 11.44 -3.74 4.57
C LEU A 22 11.18 -2.36 5.19
N TYR A 23 11.75 -1.32 4.58
CA TYR A 23 11.49 0.07 4.90
C TYR A 23 10.70 0.71 3.74
N GLN A 24 9.63 1.44 4.06
CA GLN A 24 8.74 2.05 3.08
C GLN A 24 8.59 3.55 3.37
N LEU A 25 8.43 4.35 2.30
CA LEU A 25 8.08 5.77 2.45
C LEU A 25 6.57 5.95 2.70
N THR A 26 5.73 5.21 1.98
CA THR A 26 4.27 5.17 2.18
C THR A 26 3.73 3.80 1.75
N ASP A 27 2.42 3.59 1.90
CA ASP A 27 1.71 2.42 1.39
C ASP A 27 0.60 2.80 0.40
N VAL A 28 0.09 1.80 -0.31
CA VAL A 28 -0.92 2.00 -1.36
C VAL A 28 -2.22 2.60 -0.81
N LEU A 29 -2.56 2.38 0.46
CA LEU A 29 -3.76 2.93 1.07
C LEU A 29 -3.59 4.42 1.35
N GLU A 30 -2.48 4.80 1.98
CA GLU A 30 -2.17 6.18 2.31
C GLU A 30 -2.03 7.04 1.05
N ILE A 31 -1.27 6.60 0.04
CA ILE A 31 -1.15 7.36 -1.21
C ILE A 31 -2.50 7.49 -1.93
N THR A 32 -3.34 6.44 -1.94
CA THR A 32 -4.67 6.52 -2.56
C THR A 32 -5.59 7.51 -1.84
N LYS A 33 -5.50 7.60 -0.50
CA LYS A 33 -6.23 8.62 0.28
C LYS A 33 -5.79 10.04 -0.09
N ILE A 34 -4.48 10.28 -0.22
CA ILE A 34 -3.94 11.59 -0.65
C ILE A 34 -4.41 11.91 -2.07
N LEU A 35 -4.30 10.97 -3.00
CA LEU A 35 -4.74 11.17 -4.39
C LEU A 35 -6.25 11.45 -4.48
N PHE A 36 -7.06 10.84 -3.60
CA PHE A 36 -8.50 11.10 -3.53
C PHE A 36 -8.79 12.52 -3.01
N GLN A 37 -8.07 12.96 -1.97
CA GLN A 37 -8.18 14.33 -1.43
C GLN A 37 -7.80 15.38 -2.48
N GLU A 38 -6.76 15.12 -3.26
CA GLU A 38 -6.32 15.97 -4.37
C GLU A 38 -7.21 15.86 -5.63
N LYS A 39 -8.31 15.10 -5.57
CA LYS A 39 -9.25 14.86 -6.68
C LYS A 39 -8.61 14.24 -7.92
N LEU A 40 -7.49 13.53 -7.74
CA LEU A 40 -6.76 12.82 -8.81
C LEU A 40 -7.30 11.41 -9.04
N VAL A 41 -7.99 10.84 -8.05
CA VAL A 41 -8.72 9.57 -8.19
C VAL A 41 -10.14 9.69 -7.66
N SER A 42 -11.05 8.87 -8.18
CA SER A 42 -12.44 8.83 -7.73
C SER A 42 -12.60 8.07 -6.42
N LYS A 43 -13.74 8.28 -5.74
CA LYS A 43 -14.11 7.49 -4.56
C LYS A 43 -14.17 5.99 -4.86
N GLU A 44 -14.61 5.62 -6.07
CA GLU A 44 -14.64 4.22 -6.52
C GLU A 44 -13.24 3.58 -6.48
N ILE A 45 -12.19 4.30 -6.86
CA ILE A 45 -10.82 3.79 -6.79
C ILE A 45 -10.39 3.61 -5.33
N LEU A 46 -10.67 4.59 -4.46
CA LEU A 46 -10.36 4.48 -3.03
C LEU A 46 -11.07 3.27 -2.40
N ASP A 47 -12.35 3.08 -2.71
CA ASP A 47 -13.15 1.96 -2.21
C ASP A 47 -12.63 0.61 -2.73
N LYS A 48 -12.22 0.53 -4.00
CA LYS A 48 -11.58 -0.68 -4.57
C LYS A 48 -10.29 -1.05 -3.83
N ILE A 49 -9.42 -0.08 -3.59
CA ILE A 49 -8.15 -0.32 -2.86
C ILE A 49 -8.42 -0.74 -1.41
N ASN A 50 -9.36 -0.09 -0.72
CA ASN A 50 -9.77 -0.48 0.63
C ASN A 50 -10.25 -1.94 0.69
N ASN A 51 -11.08 -2.35 -0.28
CA ASN A 51 -11.62 -3.71 -0.35
C ASN A 51 -10.52 -4.74 -0.64
N GLN A 52 -9.60 -4.44 -1.56
CA GLN A 52 -8.48 -5.33 -1.88
C GLN A 52 -7.57 -5.58 -0.67
N ILE A 53 -7.30 -4.53 0.13
CA ILE A 53 -6.47 -4.68 1.34
C ILE A 53 -7.21 -5.45 2.42
N SER A 54 -8.53 -5.23 2.57
CA SER A 54 -9.33 -5.94 3.58
C SER A 54 -9.47 -7.45 3.32
N GLN A 55 -9.18 -7.89 2.09
CA GLN A 55 -9.25 -9.29 1.67
C GLN A 55 -7.88 -10.00 1.75
N ASN A 56 -6.79 -9.28 2.03
CA ASN A 56 -5.45 -9.81 2.24
C ASN A 56 -5.13 -9.94 3.73
#